data_AF-N1WDN7-F1
#
_entry.id   AF-N1WDN7-F1
#
_cell.length_a   1.000
_cell.length_b   1.000
_cell.length_c   1.000
_cell.angle_alpha   90.00
_cell.angle_beta   90.00
_cell.angle_gamma   90.00
#
_symmetry.space_group_name_H-M   'P 1'
#
loop_
_entity.id
_entity.type
_entity.pdbx_description
1 polymer ?
#
loop_
_entity_poly.entity_id
_entity_poly.type
_entity_poly.pdbx_seq_one_letter_code
_entity_poly.pdbx_strand_id
1 'polypeptide(L)'
;MKVCTCFLLMALATSLFNCNTDDVKNANNDADLAVALSLIANTSNTSNTSIVSESSVAKIRSRSPIPLAHGAYTIISFNEVDYDTGGYYNSSLPDRLTVPETGIYSVIGEVSYAANTTGVRKTNLIVNDGLSSVYVVAAASLPASGFGTYEVMASVGTNSRFNKGDTIKLQCFQDSGGALSLLTASYAPILTINKISN
;
A
#
# COMPACT_ATOMS: atom_id res chain seq x y z
N MET A 1 53.03 16.71 20.33
CA MET A 1 52.79 16.37 18.91
C MET A 1 51.28 16.35 18.68
N LYS A 2 50.70 17.53 18.43
CA LYS A 2 49.24 17.81 18.46
C LYS A 2 48.84 18.52 17.15
N VAL A 3 49.23 17.94 16.02
CA VAL A 3 49.07 18.56 14.68
C VAL A 3 47.91 17.93 13.89
N CYS A 4 47.20 16.94 14.43
CA CYS A 4 46.26 16.14 13.63
C CYS A 4 44.80 16.63 13.62
N THR A 5 44.43 17.68 14.37
CA THR A 5 43.04 18.18 14.44
C THR A 5 42.75 19.40 13.58
N CYS A 6 43.77 20.07 13.03
CA CYS A 6 43.58 21.30 12.25
C CYS A 6 43.22 21.03 10.78
N PHE A 7 43.69 19.92 10.21
CA PHE A 7 43.43 19.58 8.80
C PHE A 7 41.99 19.10 8.51
N LEU A 8 41.31 18.51 9.51
CA LEU A 8 39.93 18.04 9.34
C LEU A 8 38.92 19.20 9.34
N LEU A 9 39.24 20.31 10.02
CA LEU A 9 38.40 21.50 10.06
C LEU A 9 38.49 22.33 8.76
N MET A 10 39.64 22.27 8.08
CA MET A 10 39.91 23.04 6.87
C MET A 10 39.28 22.41 5.62
N ALA A 11 39.17 21.07 5.58
CA ALA A 11 38.50 20.35 4.49
C ALA A 11 36.96 20.49 4.51
N LEU A 12 36.36 20.68 5.70
CA LEU A 12 34.92 20.89 5.86
C LEU A 12 34.49 22.31 5.45
N ALA A 13 35.41 23.29 5.52
CA ALA A 13 35.15 24.67 5.14
C ALA A 13 35.16 24.88 3.61
N THR A 14 35.94 24.09 2.87
CA THR A 14 36.05 24.21 1.41
C THR A 14 34.85 23.64 0.64
N SER A 15 34.06 22.73 1.22
CA SER A 15 32.87 22.18 0.54
C SER A 15 31.62 23.09 0.63
N LEU A 16 31.71 24.23 1.31
CA LEU A 16 30.58 25.14 1.55
C LEU A 16 30.59 26.40 0.69
N PHE A 17 31.64 26.67 -0.09
CA PHE A 17 31.73 27.89 -0.90
C PHE A 17 31.84 27.58 -2.39
N ASN A 18 30.69 27.28 -3.00
CA ASN A 18 30.47 27.55 -4.43
C ASN A 18 29.51 28.74 -4.63
N CYS A 19 29.44 29.62 -3.63
CA CYS A 19 28.69 30.87 -3.70
C CYS A 19 29.62 31.99 -4.19
N ASN A 20 29.13 32.77 -5.15
CA ASN A 20 29.82 33.89 -5.77
C ASN A 20 30.39 34.84 -4.71
N THR A 21 31.70 35.11 -4.75
CA THR A 21 32.45 35.82 -3.69
C THR A 21 32.07 37.30 -3.50
N ASP A 22 31.13 37.80 -4.31
CA ASP A 22 30.65 39.17 -4.23
C ASP A 22 29.55 39.36 -3.18
N ASP A 23 28.82 38.31 -2.78
CA ASP A 23 27.76 38.38 -1.77
C ASP A 23 28.25 38.24 -0.32
N VAL A 24 29.52 37.84 -0.10
CA VAL A 24 30.09 37.62 1.25
C VAL A 24 30.67 38.91 1.87
N LYS A 25 30.87 39.96 1.07
CA LYS A 25 31.55 41.19 1.54
C LYS A 25 30.68 42.11 2.40
N ASN A 26 29.41 41.79 2.63
CA ASN A 26 28.49 42.64 3.41
C ASN A 26 27.88 41.95 4.66
N ALA A 27 28.41 40.80 5.09
CA ALA A 27 27.95 40.07 6.28
C ALA A 27 28.80 40.35 7.54
N ASN A 28 29.29 41.57 7.68
CA ASN A 28 30.19 42.03 8.74
C ASN A 28 29.47 42.62 9.96
N ASN A 29 28.17 42.36 10.09
CA ASN A 29 27.41 42.63 11.31
C ASN A 29 27.21 41.28 12.02
N ASP A 30 27.66 41.13 13.27
CA ASP A 30 27.55 39.87 14.04
C ASP A 30 26.12 39.29 14.08
N ALA A 31 25.10 40.14 13.85
CA ALA A 31 23.71 39.74 13.68
C ALA A 31 23.47 38.86 12.45
N ASP A 32 24.10 39.13 11.30
CA ASP A 32 23.90 38.37 10.06
C ASP A 32 24.60 37.00 10.13
N LEU A 33 25.74 36.93 10.83
CA LEU A 33 26.41 35.65 11.09
C LEU A 33 25.58 34.78 12.04
N ALA A 34 24.98 35.34 13.09
CA ALA A 34 24.09 34.62 14.00
C ALA A 34 22.79 34.17 13.30
N VAL A 35 22.25 34.98 12.39
CA VAL A 35 21.10 34.61 11.55
C VAL A 35 21.47 33.48 10.58
N ALA A 36 22.63 33.54 9.93
CA ALA A 36 23.11 32.45 9.08
C ALA A 36 23.36 31.15 9.86
N LEU A 37 23.97 31.25 11.06
CA LEU A 37 24.22 30.09 11.91
C LEU A 37 22.92 29.49 12.46
N SER A 38 21.91 30.31 12.78
CA SER A 38 20.59 29.84 13.21
C SER A 38 19.76 29.27 12.07
N LEU A 39 19.90 29.78 10.83
CA LEU A 39 19.32 29.17 9.64
C LEU A 39 19.96 27.81 9.36
N ILE A 40 21.29 27.69 9.45
CA ILE A 40 21.98 26.41 9.27
C ILE A 40 21.62 25.46 10.41
N ALA A 41 21.58 25.93 11.66
CA ALA A 41 21.14 25.14 12.81
C ALA A 41 19.69 24.66 12.65
N ASN A 42 18.80 25.52 12.13
CA ASN A 42 17.43 25.15 11.77
C ASN A 42 17.38 24.26 10.53
N THR A 43 18.34 24.35 9.61
CA THR A 43 18.49 23.47 8.44
C THR A 43 19.00 22.07 8.84
N SER A 44 19.82 21.98 9.88
CA SER A 44 20.27 20.74 10.50
C SER A 44 19.28 20.17 11.54
N ASN A 45 18.46 21.02 12.17
CA ASN A 45 17.31 20.60 12.98
C ASN A 45 16.08 20.30 12.11
N THR A 46 16.07 20.77 10.86
CA THR A 46 15.19 20.25 9.85
C THR A 46 15.82 18.99 9.27
N SER A 47 15.49 17.89 9.93
CA SER A 47 15.19 16.64 9.24
C SER A 47 14.03 16.84 8.23
N ASN A 48 14.09 17.86 7.38
CA ASN A 48 13.04 18.27 6.44
C ASN A 48 13.44 17.92 5.00
N THR A 49 14.42 17.02 4.85
CA THR A 49 14.58 16.16 3.67
C THR A 49 13.89 14.80 3.85
N SER A 50 13.17 14.54 4.95
CA SER A 50 12.39 13.31 5.12
C SER A 50 11.34 13.39 6.24
N ILE A 51 10.26 14.16 6.06
CA ILE A 51 8.94 13.81 6.64
C ILE A 51 7.91 13.78 5.51
N VAL A 52 8.25 13.12 4.42
CA VAL A 52 7.23 12.29 3.78
C VAL A 52 7.51 10.93 4.37
N SER A 53 6.81 10.57 5.45
CA SER A 53 6.69 9.15 5.77
C SER A 53 6.12 8.52 4.50
N GLU A 54 6.93 7.79 3.74
CA GLU A 54 6.44 7.15 2.53
C GLU A 54 5.24 6.31 2.93
N SER A 55 4.11 6.57 2.28
CA SER A 55 2.89 5.82 2.55
C SER A 55 3.18 4.36 2.18
N SER A 56 3.08 3.46 3.15
CA SER A 56 3.28 2.04 2.90
C SER A 56 1.98 1.46 2.35
N VAL A 57 1.93 1.30 1.03
CA VAL A 57 0.72 0.92 0.29
C VAL A 57 1.02 -0.15 -0.75
N ALA A 58 0.00 -0.95 -1.08
CA ALA A 58 0.00 -1.74 -2.29
C ALA A 58 -1.41 -1.83 -2.90
N LYS A 59 -1.45 -1.98 -4.22
CA LYS A 59 -2.65 -2.32 -4.98
C LYS A 59 -2.29 -3.29 -6.09
N ILE A 60 -2.97 -4.42 -6.09
CA ILE A 60 -2.81 -5.50 -7.06
C ILE A 60 -4.13 -5.77 -7.77
N ARG A 61 -4.06 -6.20 -9.04
CA ARG A 61 -5.20 -6.45 -9.92
C ARG A 61 -5.07 -7.81 -10.62
N SER A 62 -6.22 -8.43 -10.91
CA SER A 62 -6.32 -9.47 -11.93
C SER A 62 -6.84 -8.91 -13.26
N ARG A 63 -6.11 -9.18 -14.35
CA ARG A 63 -6.47 -8.81 -15.73
C ARG A 63 -7.10 -9.95 -16.52
N SER A 64 -7.24 -11.13 -15.93
CA SER A 64 -7.86 -12.28 -16.59
C SER A 64 -9.20 -12.62 -15.92
N PRO A 65 -10.27 -12.92 -16.68
CA PRO A 65 -11.52 -13.40 -16.11
C PRO A 65 -11.29 -14.62 -15.22
N ILE A 66 -11.89 -14.62 -14.03
CA ILE A 66 -11.70 -15.68 -13.03
C ILE A 66 -12.99 -16.48 -12.93
N PRO A 67 -13.03 -17.75 -13.37
CA PRO A 67 -14.20 -18.58 -13.21
C PRO A 67 -14.40 -18.94 -11.73
N LEU A 68 -15.61 -18.76 -11.24
CA LEU A 68 -16.03 -19.20 -9.90
C LEU A 68 -16.94 -20.41 -10.04
N ALA A 69 -16.62 -21.47 -9.30
CA ALA A 69 -17.48 -22.64 -9.21
C ALA A 69 -18.78 -22.32 -8.47
N HIS A 70 -19.86 -23.04 -8.82
CA HIS A 70 -21.14 -22.94 -8.13
C HIS A 70 -21.00 -23.47 -6.69
N GLY A 71 -21.48 -22.70 -5.71
CA GLY A 71 -21.57 -23.15 -4.33
C GLY A 71 -20.23 -23.33 -3.63
N ALA A 72 -19.15 -22.75 -4.16
CA ALA A 72 -17.81 -22.86 -3.61
C ALA A 72 -17.10 -21.52 -3.53
N TYR A 73 -16.31 -21.36 -2.47
CA TYR A 73 -15.43 -20.20 -2.32
C TYR A 73 -14.16 -20.41 -3.16
N THR A 74 -13.74 -19.35 -3.84
CA THR A 74 -12.53 -19.31 -4.67
C THR A 74 -11.62 -18.19 -4.18
N ILE A 75 -10.34 -18.49 -3.98
CA ILE A 75 -9.31 -17.49 -3.70
C ILE A 75 -8.89 -16.83 -5.00
N ILE A 76 -8.83 -15.50 -4.98
CA ILE A 76 -8.50 -14.70 -6.16
C ILE A 76 -6.98 -14.57 -6.29
N SER A 77 -6.46 -14.91 -7.48
CA SER A 77 -5.07 -14.65 -7.86
C SER A 77 -4.98 -13.37 -8.67
N PHE A 78 -3.89 -12.64 -8.48
CA PHE A 78 -3.59 -11.36 -9.11
C PHE A 78 -2.38 -11.51 -10.03
N ASN A 79 -2.31 -10.72 -11.10
CA ASN A 79 -1.25 -10.83 -12.10
C ASN A 79 -0.70 -9.47 -12.55
N GLU A 80 -1.13 -8.38 -11.92
CA GLU A 80 -0.68 -7.03 -12.18
C GLU A 80 -0.54 -6.28 -10.85
N VAL A 81 0.53 -5.48 -10.74
CA VAL A 81 0.78 -4.58 -9.61
C VAL A 81 0.58 -3.16 -10.13
N ASP A 82 -0.39 -2.44 -9.57
CA ASP A 82 -0.57 -1.01 -9.87
C ASP A 82 0.50 -0.18 -9.15
N TYR A 83 0.74 -0.50 -7.88
CA TYR A 83 1.81 0.04 -7.04
C TYR A 83 2.03 -0.87 -5.83
N ASP A 84 3.27 -0.92 -5.33
CA ASP A 84 3.64 -1.59 -4.08
C ASP A 84 4.89 -0.90 -3.49
N THR A 85 4.67 0.06 -2.61
CA THR A 85 5.75 0.81 -1.95
C THR A 85 6.21 0.15 -0.65
N GLY A 86 5.42 -0.76 -0.10
CA GLY A 86 5.72 -1.43 1.17
C GLY A 86 6.24 -2.87 1.03
N GLY A 87 6.33 -3.41 -0.18
CA GLY A 87 6.79 -4.78 -0.42
C GLY A 87 5.79 -5.84 0.05
N TYR A 88 4.49 -5.60 -0.14
CA TYR A 88 3.42 -6.50 0.29
C TYR A 88 3.21 -7.68 -0.67
N TYR A 89 3.48 -7.50 -1.96
CA TYR A 89 3.15 -8.46 -3.00
C TYR A 89 4.36 -9.30 -3.41
N ASN A 90 4.12 -10.60 -3.62
CA ASN A 90 5.11 -11.53 -4.17
C ASN A 90 4.49 -12.27 -5.35
N SER A 91 5.04 -12.09 -6.55
CA SER A 91 4.52 -12.74 -7.77
C SER A 91 4.60 -14.27 -7.77
N SER A 92 5.44 -14.86 -6.91
CA SER A 92 5.48 -16.32 -6.69
C SER A 92 4.32 -16.82 -5.81
N LEU A 93 3.63 -15.92 -5.12
CA LEU A 93 2.45 -16.17 -4.28
C LEU A 93 1.34 -15.17 -4.66
N PRO A 94 0.80 -15.27 -5.90
CA PRO A 94 -0.02 -14.21 -6.51
C PRO A 94 -1.40 -14.03 -5.88
N ASP A 95 -1.76 -14.80 -4.86
CA ASP A 95 -3.09 -14.87 -4.25
C ASP A 95 -3.21 -14.05 -2.96
N ARG A 96 -2.19 -13.28 -2.58
CA ARG A 96 -2.14 -12.59 -1.29
C ARG A 96 -1.30 -11.32 -1.28
N LEU A 97 -1.57 -10.47 -0.29
CA LEU A 97 -0.65 -9.47 0.22
C LEU A 97 -0.12 -9.94 1.58
N THR A 98 1.18 -9.79 1.84
CA THR A 98 1.82 -10.18 3.10
C THR A 98 2.21 -8.92 3.87
N VAL A 99 1.80 -8.84 5.14
CA VAL A 99 2.05 -7.69 5.99
C VAL A 99 3.54 -7.64 6.39
N PRO A 100 4.31 -6.61 6.00
CA PRO A 100 5.75 -6.54 6.28
C PRO A 100 6.05 -6.12 7.73
N GLU A 101 5.12 -5.41 8.37
CA GLU A 101 5.28 -4.84 9.71
C GLU A 101 3.98 -4.90 10.50
N THR A 102 4.05 -5.07 11.82
CA THR A 102 2.84 -4.99 12.65
C THR A 102 2.31 -3.55 12.67
N GLY A 103 0.98 -3.39 12.59
CA GLY A 103 0.35 -2.07 12.59
C GLY A 103 -1.15 -2.11 12.32
N ILE A 104 -1.76 -0.94 12.18
CA ILE A 104 -3.16 -0.78 11.74
C ILE A 104 -3.18 -0.47 10.25
N TYR A 105 -4.03 -1.20 9.52
CA TYR A 105 -4.13 -1.13 8.07
C TYR A 105 -5.56 -0.93 7.62
N SER A 106 -5.73 -0.17 6.54
CA SER A 106 -6.93 -0.16 5.74
C SER A 106 -6.76 -1.15 4.59
N VAL A 107 -7.70 -2.08 4.43
CA VAL A 107 -7.69 -3.06 3.35
C VAL A 107 -9.02 -3.00 2.64
N ILE A 108 -8.98 -2.99 1.30
CA ILE A 108 -10.17 -2.97 0.45
C ILE A 108 -10.01 -4.01 -0.66
N GLY A 109 -11.04 -4.82 -0.89
CA GLY A 109 -11.17 -5.71 -2.02
C GLY A 109 -12.39 -5.33 -2.86
N GLU A 110 -12.25 -5.33 -4.17
CA GLU A 110 -13.36 -5.03 -5.10
C GLU A 110 -13.40 -6.04 -6.23
N VAL A 111 -14.61 -6.39 -6.66
CA VAL A 111 -14.86 -7.33 -7.77
C VAL A 111 -16.16 -6.97 -8.50
N SER A 112 -16.25 -7.35 -9.78
CA SER A 112 -17.51 -7.46 -10.52
C SER A 112 -17.79 -8.92 -10.88
N TYR A 113 -18.95 -9.41 -10.48
CA TYR A 113 -19.49 -10.69 -10.91
C TYR A 113 -20.27 -10.53 -12.21
N ALA A 114 -20.06 -11.44 -13.16
CA ALA A 114 -20.82 -11.47 -14.39
C ALA A 114 -22.34 -11.51 -14.15
N ALA A 115 -23.09 -10.92 -15.08
CA ALA A 115 -24.53 -10.75 -14.94
C ALA A 115 -25.26 -12.09 -14.80
N ASN A 116 -26.15 -12.17 -13.81
CA ASN A 116 -26.96 -13.35 -13.53
C ASN A 116 -28.10 -12.98 -12.56
N THR A 117 -29.22 -13.68 -12.65
CA THR A 117 -30.46 -13.38 -11.90
C THR A 117 -30.70 -14.31 -10.69
N THR A 118 -29.78 -15.22 -10.37
CA THR A 118 -29.99 -16.27 -9.37
C THR A 118 -28.84 -16.36 -8.35
N GLY A 119 -29.21 -16.69 -7.12
CA GLY A 119 -28.27 -16.91 -6.03
C GLY A 119 -27.78 -15.62 -5.37
N VAL A 120 -26.70 -15.77 -4.63
CA VAL A 120 -26.00 -14.77 -3.83
C VAL A 120 -24.57 -14.63 -4.30
N ARG A 121 -23.98 -13.47 -4.05
CA ARG A 121 -22.55 -13.17 -4.25
C ARG A 121 -21.95 -12.81 -2.91
N LYS A 122 -20.83 -13.44 -2.56
CA LYS A 122 -20.13 -13.13 -1.30
C LYS A 122 -18.68 -12.81 -1.59
N THR A 123 -18.21 -11.71 -1.04
CA THR A 123 -16.82 -11.27 -1.16
C THR A 123 -16.25 -11.07 0.24
N ASN A 124 -15.14 -11.75 0.53
CA ASN A 124 -14.53 -11.78 1.85
C ASN A 124 -13.06 -11.32 1.77
N LEU A 125 -12.60 -10.68 2.85
CA LEU A 125 -11.18 -10.56 3.16
C LEU A 125 -10.82 -11.62 4.19
N ILE A 126 -9.86 -12.48 3.86
CA ILE A 126 -9.43 -13.60 4.69
C ILE A 126 -7.97 -13.42 5.07
N VAL A 127 -7.69 -13.67 6.33
CA VAL A 127 -6.35 -13.62 6.89
C VAL A 127 -5.84 -15.02 7.16
N ASN A 128 -4.58 -15.29 6.80
CA ASN A 128 -3.84 -16.52 7.13
C ASN A 128 -4.49 -17.81 6.60
N ASP A 129 -5.14 -17.74 5.44
CA ASP A 129 -5.69 -18.91 4.75
C ASP A 129 -4.62 -19.99 4.46
N GLY A 130 -4.92 -21.23 4.83
CA GLY A 130 -3.99 -22.36 4.81
C GLY A 130 -3.16 -22.54 6.10
N LEU A 131 -3.35 -21.68 7.10
CA LEU A 131 -2.72 -21.78 8.42
C LEU A 131 -3.75 -22.12 9.51
N SER A 132 -3.28 -22.49 10.71
CA SER A 132 -4.13 -22.87 11.85
C SER A 132 -5.02 -21.73 12.38
N SER A 133 -4.71 -20.49 12.03
CA SER A 133 -5.37 -19.28 12.55
C SER A 133 -6.02 -18.48 11.43
N VAL A 134 -6.71 -19.17 10.52
CA VAL A 134 -7.50 -18.53 9.45
C VAL A 134 -8.73 -17.84 10.03
N TYR A 135 -9.03 -16.63 9.56
CA TYR A 135 -10.27 -15.94 9.89
C TYR A 135 -10.72 -14.96 8.80
N VAL A 136 -12.02 -14.66 8.77
CA VAL A 136 -12.61 -13.65 7.90
C VAL A 136 -12.60 -12.32 8.64
N VAL A 137 -11.90 -11.32 8.11
CA VAL A 137 -11.77 -9.99 8.74
C VAL A 137 -12.82 -9.00 8.24
N ALA A 138 -13.39 -9.24 7.05
CA ALA A 138 -14.54 -8.52 6.52
C ALA A 138 -15.27 -9.37 5.48
N ALA A 139 -16.59 -9.17 5.35
CA ALA A 139 -17.43 -9.88 4.40
C ALA A 139 -18.55 -8.98 3.87
N ALA A 140 -18.90 -9.16 2.60
CA ALA A 140 -20.07 -8.58 1.97
C ALA A 140 -20.90 -9.69 1.33
N SER A 141 -22.22 -9.59 1.41
CA SER A 141 -23.16 -10.53 0.77
C SER A 141 -24.21 -9.73 0.00
N LEU A 142 -24.31 -9.97 -1.30
CA LEU A 142 -25.22 -9.27 -2.20
C LEU A 142 -26.12 -10.29 -2.92
N PRO A 143 -27.40 -9.96 -3.16
CA PRO A 143 -28.22 -10.77 -4.05
C PRO A 143 -27.71 -10.68 -5.49
N ALA A 144 -28.14 -11.61 -6.34
CA ALA A 144 -28.08 -11.43 -7.79
C ALA A 144 -28.82 -10.15 -8.23
N SER A 145 -28.48 -9.61 -9.40
CA SER A 145 -28.93 -8.28 -9.85
C SER A 145 -30.43 -8.18 -10.19
N GLY A 146 -31.16 -9.30 -10.22
CA GLY A 146 -32.57 -9.35 -10.64
C GLY A 146 -32.78 -9.17 -12.15
N PHE A 147 -31.78 -8.68 -12.89
CA PHE A 147 -31.81 -8.46 -14.33
C PHE A 147 -30.59 -9.09 -15.00
N GLY A 148 -30.80 -9.98 -15.97
CA GLY A 148 -29.72 -10.80 -16.57
C GLY A 148 -28.65 -10.04 -17.35
N THR A 149 -28.80 -8.72 -17.52
CA THR A 149 -27.84 -7.84 -18.19
C THR A 149 -26.96 -7.05 -17.22
N TYR A 150 -27.32 -7.00 -15.93
CA TYR A 150 -26.58 -6.23 -14.93
C TYR A 150 -25.61 -7.10 -14.16
N GLU A 151 -24.34 -6.70 -14.18
CA GLU A 151 -23.29 -7.23 -13.32
C GLU A 151 -23.54 -6.87 -11.84
N VAL A 152 -22.92 -7.62 -10.93
CA VAL A 152 -22.99 -7.34 -9.49
C VAL A 152 -21.61 -6.88 -9.05
N MET A 153 -21.51 -5.63 -8.62
CA MET A 153 -20.28 -5.05 -8.08
C MET A 153 -20.27 -5.21 -6.57
N ALA A 154 -19.19 -5.74 -6.02
CA ALA A 154 -19.01 -5.91 -4.58
C ALA A 154 -17.71 -5.25 -4.12
N SER A 155 -17.78 -4.51 -3.03
CA SER A 155 -16.61 -4.00 -2.30
C SER A 155 -16.68 -4.50 -0.85
N VAL A 156 -15.52 -4.82 -0.30
CA VAL A 156 -15.36 -5.25 1.09
C VAL A 156 -14.14 -4.56 1.66
N GLY A 157 -14.20 -4.09 2.91
CA GLY A 157 -13.06 -3.43 3.53
C GLY A 157 -13.05 -3.50 5.04
N THR A 158 -11.87 -3.26 5.61
CA THR A 158 -11.66 -3.23 7.06
C THR A 158 -10.56 -2.25 7.42
N ASN A 159 -10.65 -1.70 8.64
CA ASN A 159 -9.54 -1.03 9.32
C ASN A 159 -9.19 -1.90 10.53
N SER A 160 -8.11 -2.67 10.44
CA SER A 160 -7.77 -3.68 11.45
C SER A 160 -6.29 -3.70 11.75
N ARG A 161 -5.95 -4.19 12.94
CA ARG A 161 -4.56 -4.46 13.32
C ARG A 161 -4.14 -5.81 12.73
N PHE A 162 -3.02 -5.82 12.02
CA PHE A 162 -2.37 -7.03 11.53
C PHE A 162 -0.95 -7.13 12.07
N ASN A 163 -0.47 -8.35 12.21
CA ASN A 163 0.89 -8.63 12.62
C ASN A 163 1.77 -8.83 11.39
N LYS A 164 3.07 -8.55 11.55
CA LYS A 164 4.08 -8.94 10.56
C LYS A 164 3.92 -10.42 10.19
N GLY A 165 3.86 -10.69 8.89
CA GLY A 165 3.71 -12.02 8.31
C GLY A 165 2.27 -12.45 8.06
N ASP A 166 1.27 -11.71 8.55
CA ASP A 166 -0.13 -12.01 8.23
C ASP A 166 -0.35 -11.91 6.71
N THR A 167 -1.02 -12.91 6.12
CA THR A 167 -1.35 -12.91 4.70
C THR A 167 -2.81 -12.59 4.50
N ILE A 168 -3.11 -11.62 3.64
CA ILE A 168 -4.47 -11.16 3.37
C ILE A 168 -4.85 -11.56 1.94
N LYS A 169 -5.97 -12.25 1.81
CA LYS A 169 -6.50 -12.76 0.54
C LYS A 169 -7.90 -12.25 0.27
N LEU A 170 -8.22 -12.08 -1.01
CA LEU A 170 -9.58 -11.85 -1.48
C LEU A 170 -10.22 -13.19 -1.83
N GLN A 171 -11.40 -13.45 -1.28
CA GLN A 171 -12.16 -14.67 -1.56
C GLN A 171 -13.55 -14.32 -2.08
N CYS A 172 -13.98 -15.01 -3.13
CA CYS A 172 -15.27 -14.81 -3.75
C CYS A 172 -16.09 -16.10 -3.77
N PHE A 173 -17.41 -15.96 -3.71
CA PHE A 173 -18.37 -17.06 -3.82
C PHE A 173 -19.58 -16.65 -4.63
N GLN A 174 -20.14 -17.62 -5.34
CA GLN A 174 -21.40 -17.49 -6.04
C GLN A 174 -22.13 -18.84 -6.11
N ASP A 175 -23.45 -18.84 -6.12
CA ASP A 175 -24.30 -20.03 -6.23
C ASP A 175 -25.41 -19.86 -7.28
N SER A 176 -25.06 -19.35 -8.47
CA SER A 176 -25.99 -19.04 -9.57
C SER A 176 -26.63 -20.24 -10.31
N GLY A 177 -26.46 -21.46 -9.81
CA GLY A 177 -26.80 -22.70 -10.51
C GLY A 177 -25.79 -23.17 -11.57
N GLY A 178 -24.72 -22.41 -11.81
CA GLY A 178 -23.64 -22.78 -12.75
C GLY A 178 -22.35 -22.03 -12.46
N ALA A 179 -21.33 -22.24 -13.30
CA ALA A 179 -20.11 -21.45 -13.23
C ALA A 179 -20.38 -20.00 -13.64
N LEU A 180 -19.77 -19.05 -12.93
CA LEU A 180 -19.90 -17.62 -13.20
C LEU A 180 -18.54 -16.96 -13.02
N SER A 181 -18.17 -16.05 -13.92
CA SER A 181 -16.85 -15.42 -13.87
C SER A 181 -16.86 -14.06 -13.18
N LEU A 182 -15.73 -13.68 -12.59
CA LEU A 182 -15.41 -12.29 -12.31
C LEU A 182 -14.96 -11.58 -13.59
N LEU A 183 -15.42 -10.35 -13.78
CA LEU A 183 -15.14 -9.50 -14.94
C LEU A 183 -13.92 -8.61 -14.69
N THR A 184 -13.20 -8.25 -15.76
CA THR A 184 -11.92 -7.51 -15.67
C THR A 184 -11.92 -6.13 -16.32
N ALA A 185 -13.06 -5.67 -16.83
CA ALA A 185 -13.16 -4.39 -17.55
C ALA A 185 -13.49 -3.21 -16.61
N SER A 186 -14.73 -3.11 -16.10
CA SER A 186 -15.20 -1.94 -15.34
C SER A 186 -14.79 -1.97 -13.86
N TYR A 187 -14.85 -3.14 -13.23
CA TYR A 187 -14.38 -3.37 -11.85
C TYR A 187 -13.60 -4.69 -11.80
N ALA A 188 -12.37 -4.63 -12.30
CA ALA A 188 -11.46 -5.76 -12.22
C ALA A 188 -11.25 -6.19 -10.76
N PRO A 189 -10.98 -7.47 -10.49
CA PRO A 189 -10.65 -7.91 -9.14
C PRO A 189 -9.41 -7.17 -8.65
N ILE A 190 -9.56 -6.40 -7.57
CA ILE A 190 -8.46 -5.68 -6.93
C ILE A 190 -8.37 -5.98 -5.44
N LEU A 191 -7.16 -5.91 -4.92
CA LEU A 191 -6.88 -5.91 -3.48
C LEU A 191 -5.91 -4.77 -3.18
N THR A 192 -6.32 -3.89 -2.26
CA THR A 192 -5.56 -2.70 -1.85
C THR A 192 -5.30 -2.75 -0.36
N ILE A 193 -4.09 -2.36 0.06
CA ILE A 193 -3.70 -2.21 1.46
C ILE A 193 -2.98 -0.86 1.65
N ASN A 194 -3.27 -0.20 2.78
CA ASN A 194 -2.61 1.01 3.23
C ASN A 194 -2.32 0.92 4.72
N LYS A 195 -1.06 1.13 5.13
CA LYS A 195 -0.70 1.27 6.54
C LYS A 195 -1.15 2.62 7.06
N ILE A 196 -1.98 2.65 8.10
CA ILE A 196 -2.50 3.88 8.72
C ILE A 196 -1.64 4.27 9.93
N SER A 197 -1.24 3.29 10.74
CA SER A 197 -0.41 3.52 11.92
C SER A 197 0.42 2.29 12.27
N ASN A 198 1.41 2.51 13.14
CA ASN A 198 2.08 1.43 13.87
C ASN A 198 1.15 0.84 14.95
#